data_AF-A0A135WPU9-F1
#
_entry.id   AF-A0A135WPU9-F1
#
_cell.length_a   1.000
_cell.length_b   1.000
_cell.length_c   1.000
_cell.angle_alpha   90.00
_cell.angle_beta   90.00
_cell.angle_gamma   90.00
#
_symmetry.space_group_name_H-M   'P 1'
#
loop_
_entity.id
_entity.type
_entity.pdbx_description
1 polymer ?
#
loop_
_entity_poly.entity_id
_entity_poly.type
_entity_poly.pdbx_seq_one_letter_code
_entity_poly.pdbx_strand_id
1 'polypeptide(L)'
;MVLADLLTATRYELNITVIVLNNGSLQMERDKIKAANKKEVGIDLTNPDFVKLAEACGWIGLRAASDTELEAVLEEALHTNAPTLVDIRTAQVFFPETK
;
A
#
# COMPACT_ATOMS: atom_id res chain seq x y z
N MET A 1 -6.43 1.01 -9.91
CA MET A 1 -7.11 -0.26 -9.55
C MET A 1 -6.59 -1.36 -10.47
N VAL A 2 -5.57 -2.10 -10.04
CA VAL A 2 -4.89 -3.14 -10.88
C VAL A 2 -4.47 -4.37 -10.04
N LEU A 3 -5.20 -4.68 -8.96
CA LEU A 3 -4.83 -5.80 -8.06
C LEU A 3 -4.76 -7.17 -8.76
N ALA A 4 -5.49 -7.36 -9.86
CA ALA A 4 -5.43 -8.60 -10.64
C ALA A 4 -4.04 -8.84 -11.28
N ASP A 5 -3.23 -7.79 -11.46
CA ASP A 5 -1.88 -7.90 -12.04
C ASP A 5 -0.89 -8.59 -11.11
N LEU A 6 -1.24 -8.83 -9.85
CA LEU A 6 -0.47 -9.73 -8.98
C LEU A 6 -0.32 -11.10 -9.65
N LEU A 7 -1.41 -11.66 -10.19
CA LEU A 7 -1.37 -12.95 -10.89
C LEU A 7 -0.54 -12.89 -12.18
N THR A 8 -0.53 -11.74 -12.85
CA THR A 8 0.30 -11.52 -14.04
C THR A 8 1.78 -11.61 -13.68
N ALA A 9 2.23 -10.93 -12.62
CA ALA A 9 3.63 -11.01 -12.21
C ALA A 9 4.05 -12.41 -11.78
N THR A 10 3.16 -13.15 -11.10
CA THR A 10 3.40 -14.56 -10.75
C THR A 10 3.55 -15.42 -12.00
N ARG A 11 2.66 -15.26 -12.99
CA ARG A 11 2.71 -16.02 -14.25
C ARG A 11 4.03 -15.84 -15.02
N TYR A 12 4.59 -14.64 -14.97
CA TYR A 12 5.81 -14.28 -15.70
C TYR A 12 7.06 -14.25 -14.82
N GLU A 13 6.97 -14.70 -13.56
CA GLU A 13 8.08 -14.72 -12.61
C GLU A 13 8.80 -13.36 -12.52
N LEU A 14 8.03 -12.26 -12.50
CA LEU A 14 8.59 -10.92 -12.53
C LEU A 14 9.21 -10.58 -11.18
N ASN A 15 10.49 -10.26 -11.17
CA ASN A 15 11.18 -9.75 -9.98
C ASN A 15 10.82 -8.28 -9.72
N ILE A 16 9.65 -8.05 -9.11
CA ILE A 16 9.13 -6.73 -8.80
C ILE A 16 8.74 -6.62 -7.33
N THR A 17 9.04 -5.47 -6.73
CA THR A 17 8.59 -5.11 -5.37
C THR A 17 7.54 -4.01 -5.46
N VAL A 18 6.37 -4.25 -4.85
CA VAL A 18 5.26 -3.28 -4.75
C VAL A 18 5.13 -2.83 -3.31
N ILE A 19 5.24 -1.53 -3.09
CA ILE A 19 5.08 -0.92 -1.76
C ILE A 19 3.72 -0.22 -1.71
N VAL A 20 2.86 -0.64 -0.78
CA VAL A 20 1.55 -0.05 -0.52
C VAL A 20 1.67 0.87 0.69
N LEU A 21 1.58 2.19 0.48
CA LEU A 21 1.42 3.16 1.55
C LEU A 21 -0.06 3.23 1.95
N ASN A 22 -0.41 2.45 2.96
CA ASN A 22 -1.78 2.19 3.37
C ASN A 22 -2.20 3.11 4.53
N ASN A 23 -2.83 4.22 4.20
CA ASN A 23 -3.47 5.14 5.16
C ASN A 23 -4.98 4.94 5.27
N GLY A 24 -5.54 3.93 4.59
CA GLY A 24 -6.97 3.63 4.61
C GLY A 24 -7.90 4.71 4.03
N SER A 25 -7.40 5.66 3.22
CA SER A 25 -8.26 6.69 2.65
C SER A 25 -7.79 7.23 1.28
N LEU A 26 -8.70 7.87 0.56
CA LEU A 26 -8.40 8.72 -0.59
C LEU A 26 -7.86 10.08 -0.11
N GLN A 27 -6.62 10.08 0.41
CA GLN A 27 -6.06 11.22 1.15
C GLN A 27 -6.09 12.55 0.37
N MET A 28 -5.77 12.55 -0.93
CA MET A 28 -5.82 13.78 -1.73
C MET A 28 -7.23 14.38 -1.80
N GLU A 29 -8.26 13.54 -1.88
CA GLU A 29 -9.65 14.00 -1.89
C GLU A 29 -10.11 14.41 -0.48
N ARG A 30 -9.66 13.71 0.56
CA ARG A 30 -9.83 14.14 1.96
C ARG A 30 -9.30 15.56 2.16
N ASP A 31 -8.07 15.81 1.69
CA ASP A 31 -7.40 17.10 1.84
C ASP A 31 -8.13 18.22 1.08
N LYS A 32 -8.60 17.98 -0.15
CA LYS A 32 -9.43 18.93 -0.91
C LYS A 32 -10.75 19.26 -0.22
N ILE A 33 -11.46 18.25 0.30
CA ILE A 33 -12.74 18.44 1.00
C ILE A 33 -12.52 19.26 2.27
N LYS A 34 -11.46 18.96 3.02
CA LYS A 34 -11.09 19.66 4.24
C LYS A 34 -10.67 21.10 3.96
N ALA A 35 -9.86 21.34 2.93
CA ALA A 35 -9.49 22.68 2.47
C ALA A 35 -10.72 23.50 2.01
N ALA A 36 -11.71 22.85 1.41
CA ALA A 36 -12.99 23.46 1.04
C ALA A 36 -13.96 23.65 2.23
N ASN A 37 -13.56 23.28 3.45
CA ASN A 37 -14.38 23.31 4.67
C ASN A 37 -15.73 22.59 4.50
N LYS A 38 -15.73 21.47 3.78
CA LYS A 38 -16.90 20.62 3.53
C LYS A 38 -16.87 19.39 4.42
N LYS A 39 -18.03 18.75 4.56
CA LYS A 39 -18.16 17.46 5.25
C LYS A 39 -17.45 16.37 4.45
N GLU A 40 -16.60 15.59 5.12
CA GLU A 40 -15.93 14.41 4.57
C GLU A 40 -16.95 13.30 4.25
N VAL A 41 -16.98 12.85 2.99
CA VAL A 41 -17.88 11.79 2.48
C VAL A 41 -17.16 11.00 1.40
N GLY A 42 -17.24 9.66 1.44
CA GLY A 42 -16.77 8.78 0.35
C GLY A 42 -15.25 8.64 0.22
N ILE A 43 -14.49 9.01 1.26
CA ILE A 43 -13.02 9.02 1.24
C ILE A 43 -12.39 7.88 2.04
N ASP A 44 -13.15 7.19 2.88
CA ASP A 44 -12.66 6.05 3.65
C ASP A 44 -12.61 4.80 2.76
N LEU A 45 -11.53 4.03 2.88
CA LEU A 45 -11.33 2.81 2.09
C LEU A 45 -11.56 1.56 2.94
N THR A 46 -12.32 0.62 2.40
CA THR A 46 -12.38 -0.75 2.92
C THR A 46 -11.35 -1.58 2.16
N ASN A 47 -10.17 -1.72 2.75
CA ASN A 47 -9.05 -2.46 2.15
C ASN A 47 -9.05 -3.93 2.59
N PRO A 48 -8.62 -4.86 1.73
CA PRO A 48 -8.31 -6.22 2.15
C PRO A 48 -7.03 -6.24 3.00
N ASP A 49 -6.72 -7.39 3.59
CA ASP A 49 -5.36 -7.65 4.08
C ASP A 49 -4.45 -7.89 2.87
N PHE A 50 -3.69 -6.86 2.48
CA PHE A 50 -2.84 -6.92 1.28
C PHE A 50 -1.74 -7.98 1.37
N VAL A 51 -1.24 -8.29 2.57
CA VAL A 51 -0.25 -9.36 2.78
C VAL A 51 -0.86 -10.71 2.39
N LYS A 52 -2.03 -11.03 2.97
CA LYS A 52 -2.73 -12.29 2.67
C LYS A 52 -3.17 -12.38 1.21
N LEU A 53 -3.57 -11.25 0.61
CA LEU A 53 -3.91 -11.19 -0.81
C LEU A 53 -2.69 -11.50 -1.69
N ALA A 54 -1.52 -10.92 -1.37
CA ALA A 54 -0.27 -11.18 -2.09
C ALA A 54 0.12 -12.67 -1.98
N GLU A 55 0.10 -13.23 -0.77
CA GLU A 55 0.39 -14.65 -0.53
C GLU A 55 -0.56 -15.56 -1.33
N ALA A 56 -1.85 -15.24 -1.36
CA ALA A 56 -2.84 -15.98 -2.16
C ALA A 56 -2.58 -15.90 -3.67
N CYS A 57 -1.88 -14.87 -4.15
CA CYS A 57 -1.42 -14.72 -5.53
C CYS A 57 -0.04 -15.34 -5.79
N GLY A 58 0.60 -15.98 -4.81
CA GLY A 58 1.93 -16.57 -4.94
C GLY A 58 3.08 -15.56 -4.79
N TRP A 59 2.83 -14.40 -4.17
CA TRP A 59 3.85 -13.40 -3.86
C TRP A 59 4.35 -13.57 -2.43
N ILE A 60 5.52 -12.98 -2.15
CA ILE A 60 5.94 -12.73 -0.78
C ILE A 60 5.16 -11.51 -0.25
N GLY A 61 4.48 -11.66 0.89
CA GLY A 61 3.77 -10.58 1.56
C GLY A 61 4.50 -10.16 2.83
N LEU A 62 4.85 -8.89 2.93
CA LEU A 62 5.57 -8.33 4.07
C LEU A 62 4.79 -7.14 4.67
N ARG A 63 4.91 -6.97 5.99
CA ARG A 63 4.36 -5.82 6.71
C ARG A 63 5.23 -5.57 7.94
N ALA A 64 5.77 -4.36 8.06
CA ALA A 64 6.46 -3.94 9.28
C ALA A 64 5.44 -3.75 10.41
N ALA A 65 5.73 -4.27 11.60
CA ALA A 65 4.88 -4.07 12.77
C ALA A 65 5.16 -2.73 13.49
N SER A 66 6.32 -2.13 13.20
CA SER A 66 6.79 -0.89 13.82
C SER A 66 7.73 -0.11 12.89
N ASP A 67 7.95 1.17 13.21
CA ASP A 67 8.88 2.04 12.48
C ASP A 67 10.31 1.50 12.49
N THR A 68 10.73 0.83 13.57
CA THR A 68 12.09 0.26 13.71
C THR A 68 12.32 -0.96 12.84
N GLU A 69 11.26 -1.64 12.41
CA GLU A 69 11.35 -2.81 11.51
C GLU A 69 11.28 -2.42 10.04
N LEU A 70 10.88 -1.18 9.73
CA LEU A 70 10.60 -0.75 8.37
C LEU A 70 11.81 -0.90 7.45
N GLU A 71 12.98 -0.49 7.91
CA GLU A 71 14.23 -0.59 7.14
C GLU A 71 14.56 -2.05 6.81
N ALA A 72 14.51 -2.94 7.82
CA ALA A 72 14.77 -4.36 7.63
C ALA A 72 13.77 -5.02 6.65
N VAL A 73 12.49 -4.69 6.75
CA VAL A 73 11.45 -5.21 5.85
C VAL A 73 11.66 -4.73 4.41
N LEU A 74 12.05 -3.46 4.22
CA LEU A 74 12.34 -2.93 2.89
C LEU A 74 13.60 -3.56 2.30
N GLU A 75 14.65 -3.77 3.12
CA GLU A 75 15.83 -4.51 2.69
C GLU A 75 15.48 -5.94 2.27
N GLU A 76 14.70 -6.66 3.08
CA GLU A 76 14.25 -8.01 2.75
C GLU A 76 13.50 -8.04 1.41
N ALA A 77 12.58 -7.09 1.20
CA ALA A 77 11.81 -7.00 -0.04
C ALA A 77 12.70 -6.76 -1.27
N LEU A 78 13.66 -5.83 -1.17
CA LEU A 78 14.53 -5.45 -2.28
C LEU A 78 15.57 -6.52 -2.63
N HIS A 79 15.96 -7.37 -1.67
CA HIS A 79 16.90 -8.48 -1.89
C HIS A 79 16.20 -9.80 -2.24
N THR A 80 14.86 -9.83 -2.20
CA THR A 80 14.06 -10.99 -2.59
C THR A 80 13.97 -11.06 -4.11
N ASN A 81 14.42 -12.17 -4.70
CA ASN A 81 14.32 -12.43 -6.14
C ASN A 81 12.97 -13.08 -6.51
N ALA A 82 11.86 -12.46 -6.11
CA ALA A 82 10.50 -12.91 -6.36
C ALA A 82 9.51 -11.73 -6.26
N PRO A 83 8.32 -11.82 -6.88
CA PRO A 83 7.27 -10.83 -6.69
C PRO A 83 6.98 -10.61 -5.20
N THR A 84 7.17 -9.38 -4.72
CA THR A 84 7.06 -9.05 -3.30
C THR A 84 6.15 -7.84 -3.09
N LEU A 85 5.23 -7.93 -2.13
CA LEU A 85 4.35 -6.84 -1.73
C LEU A 85 4.66 -6.47 -0.28
N VAL A 86 4.91 -5.19 -0.05
CA VAL A 86 5.10 -4.61 1.28
C VAL A 86 3.93 -3.70 1.60
N ASP A 87 3.15 -4.04 2.63
CA ASP A 87 2.09 -3.18 3.16
C ASP A 87 2.62 -2.34 4.32
N ILE A 88 2.68 -1.02 4.13
CA ILE A 88 3.15 -0.07 5.13
C ILE A 88 1.97 0.75 5.62
N ARG A 89 1.62 0.60 6.90
CA ARG A 89 0.58 1.43 7.52
C ARG A 89 1.13 2.84 7.75
N THR A 90 0.39 3.84 7.29
CA THR A 90 0.77 5.25 7.44
C THR A 90 -0.36 6.04 8.09
N ALA A 91 0.00 7.15 8.75
CA ALA A 91 -0.99 8.07 9.30
C ALA A 91 -1.69 8.88 8.20
N GLN A 92 -2.93 9.27 8.46
CA GLN A 92 -3.65 10.24 7.63
C GLN A 92 -3.20 11.66 8.00
N VAL A 93 -2.22 12.19 7.28
CA VAL A 93 -1.66 13.53 7.49
C VAL A 93 -2.28 14.49 6.48
N PHE A 94 -2.75 15.64 6.93
CA PHE A 94 -3.33 16.68 6.07
C PHE A 94 -2.23 17.48 5.35
N PHE A 95 -2.28 17.54 4.02
CA PHE A 95 -1.37 18.33 3.21
C PHE A 95 -2.12 19.49 2.51
N PRO A 96 -1.94 20.75 2.94
CA PRO A 96 -2.72 21.89 2.42
C PRO A 96 -2.38 22.30 0.98
N GLU A 97 -1.30 21.78 0.39
CA GLU A 97 -0.80 22.19 -0.93
C GLU A 97 -1.27 21.30 -2.09
N THR A 98 -2.13 20.31 -1.82
CA THR A 98 -2.65 19.42 -2.86
C THR A 98 -3.67 20.17 -3.73
N LYS A 99 -3.19 20.75 -4.84
CA LYS A 99 -4.03 21.42 -5.86
C LYS A 99 -4.92 20.44 -6.61
#